data_AF-A0A2N2PQV1-F1
#
_entry.id   AF-A0A2N2PQV1-F1
#
_cell.length_a   1.000
_cell.length_b   1.000
_cell.length_c   1.000
_cell.angle_alpha   90.00
_cell.angle_beta   90.00
_cell.angle_gamma   90.00
#
_symmetry.space_group_name_H-M   'P 1'
#
loop_
_entity.id
_entity.type
_entity.pdbx_description
1 polymer ?
#
loop_
_entity_poly.entity_id
_entity_poly.type
_entity_poly.pdbx_seq_one_letter_code
_entity_poly.pdbx_strand_id
1 'polypeptide(L)'
;MTPEELLALIAGGEGETIEFKRSVAELEKAVETVAAFANTRGGVVLIGVGQTTRERIVNRITGNTDPAIYPSVEHVTAQGRVVVAITVLESADKPHLAFGRAFKRVGAVTAQMDRAEYERLLLARRQLPFDRREVSDATTDDLDAARLLWYLQRAAQERGIPVDLAAPLAENLKRLGVAAERNGRLVLTTTALLLFGKRPQQFLSYTMVRIARFQGTTPLNFIDRLDCFGTLPEMIDEA
;
A
#
# COMPACT_ATOMS: atom_id res chain seq x y z
N MET A 1 14.18 12.65 -17.29
CA MET A 1 14.62 11.92 -18.50
C MET A 1 15.55 12.79 -19.33
N THR A 2 16.67 12.27 -19.85
CA THR A 2 17.57 13.01 -20.77
C THR A 2 17.13 12.91 -22.24
N PRO A 3 17.58 13.80 -23.14
CA PRO A 3 17.30 13.68 -24.57
C PRO A 3 17.79 12.36 -25.19
N GLU A 4 18.91 11.82 -24.73
CA GLU A 4 19.46 10.54 -25.21
C GLU A 4 18.57 9.36 -24.77
N GLU A 5 18.13 9.35 -23.50
CA GLU A 5 17.18 8.37 -22.97
C GLU A 5 15.87 8.40 -23.75
N LEU A 6 15.36 9.61 -24.04
CA LEU A 6 14.15 9.80 -24.85
C LEU A 6 14.31 9.19 -26.24
N LEU A 7 15.42 9.46 -26.92
CA LEU A 7 15.69 8.92 -28.26
C LEU A 7 15.81 7.39 -28.25
N ALA A 8 16.40 6.81 -27.19
CA ALA A 8 16.48 5.37 -27.02
C ALA A 8 15.08 4.74 -26.84
N LEU A 9 14.21 5.36 -26.03
CA LEU A 9 12.81 4.92 -25.87
C LEU A 9 12.03 5.00 -27.19
N ILE A 10 12.20 6.09 -27.94
CA ILE A 10 11.57 6.25 -29.26
C ILE A 10 12.04 5.15 -30.23
N ALA A 11 13.34 4.84 -30.25
CA ALA A 11 13.90 3.79 -31.10
C ALA A 11 13.41 2.38 -30.70
N GLY A 12 13.12 2.16 -29.41
CA GLY A 12 12.58 0.90 -28.90
C GLY A 12 11.12 0.62 -29.30
N GLY A 13 10.38 1.65 -29.71
CA GLY A 13 8.98 1.53 -30.12
C GLY A 13 7.99 1.39 -28.96
N GLU A 14 6.71 1.25 -29.31
CA GLU A 14 5.64 1.00 -28.33
C GLU A 14 5.69 -0.44 -27.79
N GLY A 15 5.30 -0.61 -26.54
CA GLY A 15 5.31 -1.92 -25.89
C GLY A 15 4.61 -1.92 -24.54
N GLU A 16 4.99 -2.87 -23.68
CA GLU A 16 4.36 -3.06 -22.36
C GLU A 16 4.60 -1.90 -21.39
N THR A 17 5.62 -1.08 -21.62
CA THR A 17 6.01 0.03 -20.74
C THR A 17 6.18 1.36 -21.48
N ILE A 18 5.88 1.40 -22.78
CA ILE A 18 6.04 2.59 -23.63
C ILE A 18 4.79 2.75 -24.51
N GLU A 19 4.24 3.96 -24.54
CA GLU A 19 3.15 4.37 -25.43
C GLU A 19 3.49 5.69 -26.10
N PHE A 20 3.19 5.82 -27.39
CA PHE A 20 3.34 7.07 -28.13
C PHE A 20 1.98 7.67 -28.47
N LYS A 21 1.78 8.94 -28.10
CA LYS A 21 0.66 9.75 -28.55
C LYS A 21 1.15 10.84 -29.48
N ARG A 22 0.39 11.11 -30.54
CA ARG A 22 0.78 12.08 -31.57
C ARG A 22 0.56 13.52 -31.14
N SER A 23 -0.38 13.74 -30.23
CA SER A 23 -0.74 15.09 -29.75
C SER A 23 -1.50 15.06 -28.43
N VAL A 24 -1.64 16.25 -27.85
CA VAL A 24 -2.47 16.51 -26.66
C VAL A 24 -3.97 16.25 -26.87
N ALA A 25 -4.43 16.10 -28.13
CA ALA A 25 -5.81 15.70 -28.41
C ALA A 25 -6.09 14.26 -27.95
N GLU A 26 -5.05 13.44 -27.79
CA GLU A 26 -5.16 12.06 -27.31
C GLU A 26 -4.98 11.94 -25.80
N LEU A 27 -5.06 13.06 -25.06
CA LEU A 27 -4.82 13.08 -23.62
C LEU A 27 -5.78 12.15 -22.85
N GLU A 28 -7.01 11.96 -23.30
CA GLU A 28 -7.92 10.99 -22.67
C GLU A 28 -7.43 9.55 -22.81
N LYS A 29 -7.01 9.16 -24.03
CA LYS A 29 -6.38 7.85 -24.26
C LYS A 29 -5.05 7.71 -23.50
N ALA A 30 -4.33 8.82 -23.30
CA ALA A 30 -3.13 8.83 -22.46
C ALA A 30 -3.49 8.56 -20.99
N VAL A 31 -4.60 9.11 -20.47
CA VAL A 31 -5.08 8.81 -19.11
C VAL A 31 -5.47 7.34 -18.96
N GLU A 32 -6.16 6.76 -19.94
CA GLU A 32 -6.46 5.31 -19.95
C GLU A 32 -5.17 4.47 -19.91
N THR A 33 -4.16 4.89 -20.68
CA THR A 33 -2.87 4.19 -20.72
C THR A 33 -2.06 4.38 -19.44
N VAL A 34 -2.16 5.55 -18.81
CA VAL A 34 -1.57 5.81 -17.48
C VAL A 34 -2.18 4.88 -16.44
N ALA A 35 -3.50 4.72 -16.41
CA ALA A 35 -4.16 3.75 -15.53
C ALA A 35 -3.74 2.31 -15.86
N ALA A 36 -3.62 1.98 -17.16
CA ALA A 36 -3.14 0.67 -17.60
C ALA A 36 -1.72 0.36 -17.12
N PHE A 37 -0.79 1.31 -17.22
CA PHE A 37 0.57 1.16 -16.72
C PHE A 37 0.60 1.02 -15.20
N ALA A 38 -0.12 1.87 -14.46
CA ALA A 38 -0.22 1.74 -13.01
C ALA A 38 -0.76 0.37 -12.57
N ASN A 39 -1.65 -0.23 -13.39
CA ASN A 39 -2.23 -1.55 -13.16
C ASN A 39 -1.35 -2.74 -13.57
N THR A 40 -0.32 -2.53 -14.38
CA THR A 40 0.57 -3.59 -14.87
C THR A 40 1.98 -3.45 -14.31
N ARG A 41 2.90 -2.80 -15.02
CA ARG A 41 4.34 -2.75 -14.71
C ARG A 41 4.92 -1.34 -14.62
N GLY A 42 4.04 -0.33 -14.56
CA GLY A 42 4.43 1.05 -14.81
C GLY A 42 4.80 1.26 -16.29
N GLY A 43 5.27 2.47 -16.60
CA GLY A 43 5.66 2.81 -17.96
C GLY A 43 5.72 4.32 -18.19
N VAL A 44 5.91 4.68 -19.45
CA VAL A 44 6.00 6.04 -19.93
C VAL A 44 5.09 6.26 -21.14
N VAL A 45 4.29 7.33 -21.08
CA VAL A 45 3.58 7.86 -22.25
C VAL A 45 4.37 9.05 -22.79
N LEU A 46 4.78 8.97 -24.06
CA LEU A 46 5.40 10.08 -24.77
C LEU A 46 4.37 10.75 -25.66
N ILE A 47 4.14 12.05 -25.45
CA ILE A 47 3.23 12.84 -26.28
C ILE A 47 4.06 13.78 -27.16
N GLY A 48 4.04 13.52 -28.46
CA GLY A 48 4.60 14.42 -29.46
C GLY A 48 3.73 15.66 -29.62
N VAL A 49 4.35 16.83 -29.83
CA VAL A 49 3.76 18.04 -30.42
C VAL A 49 2.42 18.53 -29.81
N GLY A 50 2.52 19.52 -28.92
CA GLY A 50 1.40 20.34 -28.47
C GLY A 50 1.80 21.23 -27.30
N GLN A 51 1.37 22.50 -27.31
CA GLN A 51 1.51 23.39 -26.14
C GLN A 51 0.48 22.93 -25.09
N THR A 52 0.88 22.06 -24.17
CA THR A 52 0.14 21.80 -22.94
C THR A 52 1.05 22.04 -21.76
N THR A 53 0.47 22.46 -20.64
CA THR A 53 1.23 22.64 -19.40
C THR A 53 1.26 21.34 -18.60
N ARG A 54 2.28 21.20 -17.76
CA ARG A 54 2.41 20.11 -16.80
C ARG A 54 1.20 20.04 -15.88
N GLU A 55 0.72 21.18 -15.38
CA GLU A 55 -0.42 21.26 -14.47
C GLU A 55 -1.69 20.71 -15.13
N ARG A 56 -1.93 21.04 -16.40
CA ARG A 56 -3.10 20.56 -17.13
C ARG A 56 -3.09 19.04 -17.29
N ILE A 57 -1.94 18.45 -17.57
CA ILE A 57 -1.79 16.99 -17.67
C ILE A 57 -2.02 16.33 -16.32
N VAL A 58 -1.34 16.81 -15.28
CA VAL A 58 -1.47 16.26 -13.93
C VAL A 58 -2.91 16.32 -13.46
N ASN A 59 -3.58 17.47 -13.58
CA ASN A 59 -4.98 17.63 -13.19
C ASN A 59 -5.92 16.73 -14.00
N ARG A 60 -5.64 16.52 -15.29
CA ARG A 60 -6.44 15.62 -16.12
C ARG A 60 -6.31 14.17 -15.66
N ILE A 61 -5.10 13.73 -15.31
CA ILE A 61 -4.84 12.37 -14.84
C ILE A 61 -5.44 12.16 -13.45
N THR A 62 -5.10 13.02 -12.48
CA THR A 62 -5.57 12.88 -11.08
C THR A 62 -7.09 13.00 -10.98
N GLY A 63 -7.71 13.90 -11.74
CA GLY A 63 -9.16 14.11 -11.71
C GLY A 63 -9.99 13.05 -12.44
N ASN A 64 -9.34 12.14 -13.20
CA ASN A 64 -10.04 11.11 -13.98
C ASN A 64 -9.50 9.70 -13.70
N THR A 65 -8.71 9.54 -12.63
CA THR A 65 -8.25 8.23 -12.15
C THR A 65 -8.70 7.97 -10.73
N ASP A 66 -9.08 6.73 -10.43
CA ASP A 66 -9.53 6.30 -9.10
C ASP A 66 -9.00 4.90 -8.74
N PRO A 67 -8.11 4.75 -7.73
CA PRO A 67 -7.51 5.81 -6.94
C PRO A 67 -6.73 6.81 -7.80
N ALA A 68 -6.55 8.04 -7.31
CA ALA A 68 -5.85 9.07 -8.07
C ALA A 68 -4.39 8.66 -8.35
N ILE A 69 -3.96 8.80 -9.61
CA ILE A 69 -2.57 8.57 -10.03
C ILE A 69 -1.83 9.90 -10.10
N TYR A 70 -0.65 9.96 -9.47
CA TYR A 70 0.24 11.12 -9.48
C TYR A 70 1.47 10.83 -10.34
N PRO A 71 1.46 11.18 -11.64
CA PRO A 71 2.57 10.90 -12.55
C PRO A 71 3.72 11.90 -12.39
N SER A 72 4.92 11.50 -12.80
CA SER A 72 5.98 12.45 -13.14
C SER A 72 5.77 12.95 -14.56
N VAL A 73 5.81 14.26 -14.77
CA VAL A 73 5.60 14.88 -16.10
C VAL A 73 6.77 15.80 -16.40
N GLU A 74 7.49 15.51 -17.47
CA GLU A 74 8.68 16.22 -17.92
C GLU A 74 8.50 16.69 -19.37
N HIS A 75 8.99 17.90 -19.68
CA HIS A 75 9.12 18.35 -21.07
C HIS A 75 10.57 18.15 -21.48
N VAL A 76 10.81 17.29 -22.46
CA VAL A 76 12.14 16.95 -22.94
C VAL A 76 12.29 17.43 -24.37
N THR A 77 13.32 18.23 -24.63
CA THR A 77 13.64 18.71 -25.99
C THR A 77 14.69 17.81 -26.60
N ALA A 78 14.35 17.11 -27.68
CA ALA A 78 15.28 16.31 -28.47
C ALA A 78 15.17 16.68 -29.94
N GLN A 79 16.32 16.86 -30.62
CA GLN A 79 16.38 17.23 -32.04
C GLN A 79 15.52 18.47 -32.40
N GLY A 80 15.46 19.46 -31.52
CA GLY A 80 14.68 20.69 -31.71
C GLY A 80 13.15 20.52 -31.55
N ARG A 81 12.67 19.36 -31.12
CA ARG A 81 11.26 19.09 -30.84
C ARG A 81 11.04 18.84 -29.36
N VAL A 82 9.96 19.39 -28.81
CA VAL A 82 9.53 19.15 -27.43
C VAL A 82 8.61 17.93 -27.39
N VAL A 83 8.93 16.99 -26.51
CA VAL A 83 8.11 15.81 -26.19
C VAL A 83 7.75 15.88 -24.71
N VAL A 84 6.49 15.60 -24.40
CA VAL A 84 6.08 15.46 -23.01
C VAL A 84 6.18 13.99 -22.61
N ALA A 85 6.98 13.69 -21.58
CA ALA A 85 7.10 12.37 -20.99
C ALA A 85 6.28 12.29 -19.70
N ILE A 86 5.34 11.36 -19.66
CA ILE A 86 4.49 11.08 -18.49
C ILE A 86 4.89 9.71 -17.96
N THR A 87 5.63 9.69 -16.84
CA THR A 87 6.15 8.46 -16.22
C THR A 87 5.28 8.07 -15.03
N VAL A 88 4.91 6.79 -14.98
CA VAL A 88 4.04 6.20 -13.97
C VAL A 88 4.67 4.92 -13.46
N LEU A 89 4.71 4.74 -12.15
CA LEU A 89 5.17 3.49 -11.54
C LEU A 89 4.05 2.46 -11.48
N GLU A 90 4.41 1.19 -11.38
CA GLU A 90 3.47 0.15 -10.97
C GLU A 90 2.89 0.51 -9.59
N SER A 91 1.58 0.51 -9.46
CA SER A 91 0.91 0.89 -8.22
C SER A 91 0.75 -0.30 -7.26
N ALA A 92 0.81 -0.05 -5.97
CA ALA A 92 0.40 -0.99 -4.94
C ALA A 92 -1.13 -0.97 -4.70
N ASP A 93 -1.81 0.09 -5.13
CA ASP A 93 -3.25 0.32 -4.90
C ASP A 93 -4.15 -0.12 -6.07
N LYS A 94 -3.62 -0.97 -6.96
CA LYS A 94 -4.36 -1.55 -8.09
C LYS A 94 -5.66 -2.22 -7.62
N PRO A 95 -6.76 -2.18 -8.37
CA PRO A 95 -6.86 -1.57 -9.69
C PRO A 95 -7.17 -0.07 -9.62
N HIS A 96 -6.52 0.70 -10.48
CA HIS A 96 -6.89 2.07 -10.84
C HIS A 96 -7.87 2.07 -12.02
N LEU A 97 -8.91 2.87 -11.89
CA LEU A 97 -9.86 3.19 -12.95
C LEU A 97 -9.38 4.43 -13.70
N ALA A 98 -9.66 4.50 -15.00
CA ALA A 98 -9.68 5.75 -15.77
C ALA A 98 -11.11 5.96 -16.28
N PHE A 99 -11.69 7.13 -16.03
CA PHE A 99 -13.08 7.43 -16.41
C PHE A 99 -14.08 6.34 -15.97
N GLY A 100 -13.87 5.78 -14.76
CA GLY A 100 -14.72 4.72 -14.19
C GLY A 100 -14.49 3.30 -14.74
N ARG A 101 -13.50 3.09 -15.62
CA ARG A 101 -13.20 1.78 -16.22
C ARG A 101 -11.76 1.35 -15.90
N ALA A 102 -11.57 0.07 -15.59
CA ALA A 102 -10.24 -0.49 -15.33
C ALA A 102 -9.56 -0.89 -16.64
N PHE A 103 -8.30 -0.50 -16.82
CA PHE A 103 -7.50 -0.83 -17.99
C PHE A 103 -6.21 -1.55 -17.60
N LYS A 104 -5.71 -2.40 -18.50
CA LYS A 104 -4.41 -3.07 -18.41
C LYS A 104 -3.61 -2.88 -19.70
N ARG A 105 -2.31 -3.06 -19.59
CA ARG A 105 -1.40 -3.13 -20.73
C ARG A 105 -1.14 -4.58 -21.13
N VAL A 106 -1.29 -4.90 -22.42
CA VAL A 106 -0.95 -6.20 -23.01
C VAL A 106 -0.15 -5.95 -24.27
N GLY A 107 1.17 -6.19 -24.24
CA GLY A 107 2.06 -5.73 -25.30
C GLY A 107 1.94 -4.21 -25.51
N ALA A 108 1.77 -3.78 -26.76
CA ALA A 108 1.55 -2.38 -27.12
C ALA A 108 0.07 -1.93 -27.05
N VAL A 109 -0.83 -2.72 -26.46
CA VAL A 109 -2.28 -2.44 -26.44
C VAL A 109 -2.76 -2.12 -25.03
N THR A 110 -3.46 -0.99 -24.91
CA THR A 110 -4.26 -0.66 -23.72
C THR A 110 -5.63 -1.30 -23.86
N ALA A 111 -5.91 -2.32 -23.05
CA ALA A 111 -7.16 -3.08 -23.08
C ALA A 111 -7.96 -2.83 -21.80
N GLN A 112 -9.28 -2.73 -21.91
CA GLN A 112 -10.13 -2.73 -20.72
C GLN A 112 -10.06 -4.10 -20.05
N MET A 113 -9.92 -4.13 -18.72
CA MET A 113 -9.99 -5.36 -17.95
C MET A 113 -11.39 -5.94 -17.99
N ASP A 114 -11.47 -7.26 -18.06
CA ASP A 114 -12.71 -7.96 -17.79
C ASP A 114 -13.01 -8.00 -16.28
N ARG A 115 -14.20 -8.48 -15.94
CA ARG A 115 -14.65 -8.58 -14.55
C ARG A 115 -13.76 -9.47 -13.70
N ALA A 116 -13.35 -10.63 -14.22
CA ALA A 116 -12.59 -11.62 -13.46
C ALA A 116 -11.21 -11.09 -13.09
N GLU A 117 -10.55 -10.40 -14.01
CA GLU A 117 -9.24 -9.79 -13.77
C GLU A 117 -9.33 -8.59 -12.84
N TYR A 118 -10.37 -7.76 -12.97
CA TYR A 118 -10.64 -6.67 -12.04
C TYR A 118 -10.87 -7.19 -10.61
N GLU A 119 -11.71 -8.22 -10.43
CA GLU A 119 -11.96 -8.87 -9.13
C GLU A 119 -10.67 -9.49 -8.56
N ARG A 120 -9.84 -10.11 -9.40
CA ARG A 120 -8.52 -10.64 -9.00
C ARG A 120 -7.62 -9.55 -8.43
N LEU A 121 -7.55 -8.37 -9.07
CA LEU A 121 -6.76 -7.25 -8.56
C LEU A 121 -7.33 -6.68 -7.27
N LEU A 122 -8.65 -6.57 -7.13
CA LEU A 122 -9.27 -6.14 -5.87
C LEU A 122 -8.96 -7.08 -4.71
N LEU A 123 -8.92 -8.39 -4.95
CA LEU A 123 -8.54 -9.37 -3.93
C LEU A 123 -7.06 -9.24 -3.56
N ALA A 124 -6.19 -9.00 -4.55
CA ALA A 124 -4.76 -8.76 -4.33
C ALA A 124 -4.51 -7.41 -3.62
N ARG A 125 -5.35 -6.39 -3.85
CA ARG A 125 -5.29 -5.08 -3.20
C ARG A 125 -5.53 -5.14 -1.70
N ARG A 126 -6.14 -6.21 -1.18
CA ARG A 126 -6.45 -6.31 0.25
C ARG A 126 -5.18 -6.05 1.05
N GLN A 127 -5.06 -4.84 1.58
CA GLN A 127 -4.15 -4.55 2.67
C GLN A 127 -4.39 -5.66 3.68
N LEU A 128 -3.30 -6.27 4.15
CA LEU A 128 -3.40 -7.26 5.20
C LEU A 128 -4.33 -6.69 6.30
N PRO A 129 -5.29 -7.49 6.80
CA PRO A 129 -6.08 -7.13 7.97
C PRO A 129 -5.17 -6.49 9.01
N PHE A 130 -5.66 -5.47 9.73
CA PHE A 130 -4.82 -4.62 10.58
C PHE A 130 -3.88 -5.44 11.49
N ASP A 131 -4.39 -6.52 12.07
CA ASP A 131 -3.70 -7.51 12.90
C ASP A 131 -2.54 -8.24 12.18
N ARG A 132 -2.65 -8.45 10.87
CA ARG A 132 -1.65 -9.16 10.03
C ARG A 132 -0.67 -8.22 9.33
N ARG A 133 -0.81 -6.90 9.45
CA ARG A 133 0.13 -5.96 8.82
C ARG A 133 1.52 -6.14 9.41
N GLU A 134 2.51 -6.17 8.53
CA GLU A 134 3.91 -6.26 8.90
C GLU A 134 4.40 -4.92 9.47
N VAL A 135 5.15 -4.97 10.57
CA VAL A 135 5.77 -3.81 11.20
C VAL A 135 7.29 -3.99 11.09
N SER A 136 7.85 -3.48 10.00
CA SER A 136 9.26 -3.70 9.62
C SER A 136 10.27 -3.05 10.57
N ASP A 137 9.84 -2.05 11.32
CA ASP A 137 10.73 -1.27 12.19
C ASP A 137 10.87 -1.88 13.58
N ALA A 138 10.01 -2.86 13.92
CA ALA A 138 10.07 -3.59 15.17
C ALA A 138 10.89 -4.87 15.05
N THR A 139 11.51 -5.24 16.16
CA THR A 139 12.35 -6.44 16.31
C THR A 139 11.87 -7.30 17.48
N THR A 140 12.44 -8.50 17.64
CA THR A 140 12.13 -9.35 18.80
C THR A 140 12.49 -8.70 20.13
N ASP A 141 13.41 -7.73 20.15
CA ASP A 141 13.81 -7.00 21.36
C ASP A 141 12.71 -6.05 21.85
N ASP A 142 11.76 -5.69 20.98
CA ASP A 142 10.59 -4.89 21.32
C ASP A 142 9.48 -5.74 21.98
N LEU A 143 9.65 -7.06 22.03
CA LEU A 143 8.69 -7.99 22.63
C LEU A 143 9.10 -8.39 24.05
N ASP A 144 8.10 -8.56 24.90
CA ASP A 144 8.20 -9.16 26.22
C ASP A 144 8.07 -10.68 26.10
N ALA A 145 9.21 -11.36 26.19
CA ALA A 145 9.28 -12.81 26.09
C ALA A 145 8.54 -13.52 27.25
N ALA A 146 8.47 -12.92 28.44
CA ALA A 146 7.78 -13.53 29.57
C ALA A 146 6.25 -13.56 29.32
N ARG A 147 5.69 -12.49 28.73
CA ARG A 147 4.27 -12.47 28.32
C ARG A 147 3.95 -13.51 27.26
N LEU A 148 4.82 -13.67 26.26
CA LEU A 148 4.63 -14.70 25.24
C LEU A 148 4.63 -16.10 25.88
N LEU A 149 5.63 -16.39 26.72
CA LEU A 149 5.72 -17.68 27.40
C LEU A 149 4.51 -17.96 28.30
N TRP A 150 4.05 -16.95 29.04
CA TRP A 150 2.83 -17.04 29.84
C TRP A 150 1.60 -17.36 28.99
N TYR A 151 1.42 -16.67 27.85
CA TYR A 151 0.32 -16.91 26.93
C TYR A 151 0.35 -18.34 26.38
N LEU A 152 1.53 -18.79 25.96
CA LEU A 152 1.79 -20.13 25.43
C LEU A 152 1.48 -21.23 26.46
N GLN A 153 1.87 -21.04 27.72
CA GLN A 153 1.55 -21.95 28.81
C GLN A 153 0.04 -22.06 29.05
N ARG A 154 -0.68 -20.92 29.09
CA ARG A 154 -2.14 -20.92 29.24
C ARG A 154 -2.84 -21.56 28.05
N ALA A 155 -2.39 -21.27 26.83
CA ALA A 155 -2.94 -21.86 25.62
C ALA A 155 -2.80 -23.40 25.61
N ALA A 156 -1.65 -23.92 26.07
CA ALA A 156 -1.44 -25.36 26.23
C ALA A 156 -2.36 -25.97 27.30
N GLN A 157 -2.47 -25.34 28.46
CA GLN A 157 -3.27 -25.84 29.59
C GLN A 157 -4.78 -25.79 29.33
N GLU A 158 -5.28 -24.68 28.79
CA GLU A 158 -6.72 -24.43 28.66
C GLU A 158 -7.31 -24.96 27.35
N ARG A 159 -6.51 -25.00 26.28
CA ARG A 159 -6.99 -25.34 24.92
C ARG A 159 -6.34 -26.59 24.34
N GLY A 160 -5.42 -27.22 25.07
CA GLY A 160 -4.71 -28.41 24.60
C GLY A 160 -3.86 -28.16 23.36
N ILE A 161 -3.45 -26.91 23.11
CA ILE A 161 -2.63 -26.58 21.94
C ILE A 161 -1.24 -27.19 22.14
N PRO A 162 -0.69 -27.95 21.17
CA PRO A 162 0.67 -28.44 21.25
C PRO A 162 1.65 -27.26 21.22
N VAL A 163 2.27 -26.97 22.35
CA VAL A 163 3.23 -25.88 22.48
C VAL A 163 4.58 -26.46 22.92
N ASP A 164 5.62 -26.10 22.19
CA ASP A 164 7.00 -26.37 22.60
C ASP A 164 7.55 -25.12 23.30
N LEU A 165 7.53 -25.15 24.63
CA LEU A 165 8.05 -24.06 25.46
C LEU A 165 9.58 -23.97 25.41
N ALA A 166 10.28 -24.99 24.92
CA ALA A 166 11.73 -24.99 24.74
C ALA A 166 12.16 -24.47 23.36
N ALA A 167 11.21 -24.29 22.42
CA ALA A 167 11.50 -23.77 21.09
C ALA A 167 11.99 -22.30 21.14
N PRO A 168 12.88 -21.89 20.21
CA PRO A 168 13.32 -20.50 20.12
C PRO A 168 12.15 -19.52 19.96
N LEU A 169 12.27 -18.33 20.55
CA LEU A 169 11.24 -17.28 20.53
C LEU A 169 10.71 -17.01 19.11
N ALA A 170 11.61 -16.90 18.14
CA ALA A 170 11.28 -16.68 16.74
C ALA A 170 10.41 -17.80 16.14
N GLU A 171 10.63 -19.05 16.53
CA GLU A 171 9.84 -20.18 16.05
C GLU A 171 8.42 -20.15 16.62
N ASN A 172 8.30 -19.86 17.92
CA ASN A 172 6.99 -19.72 18.57
C ASN A 172 6.18 -18.55 17.98
N LEU A 173 6.80 -17.41 17.69
CA LEU A 173 6.15 -16.28 17.01
C LEU A 173 5.67 -16.65 15.60
N LYS A 174 6.48 -17.41 14.84
CA LYS A 174 6.08 -17.92 13.52
C LYS A 174 4.90 -18.89 13.60
N ARG A 175 4.92 -19.83 14.56
CA ARG A 175 3.83 -20.81 14.77
C ARG A 175 2.50 -20.12 15.14
N LEU A 176 2.55 -19.03 15.91
CA LEU A 176 1.39 -18.21 16.23
C LEU A 176 0.90 -17.34 15.06
N GLY A 177 1.65 -17.28 13.96
CA GLY A 177 1.31 -16.46 12.79
C GLY A 177 1.48 -14.95 13.02
N VAL A 178 2.23 -14.56 14.06
CA VAL A 178 2.49 -13.15 14.42
C VAL A 178 3.88 -12.67 13.99
N ALA A 179 4.65 -13.54 13.33
CA ALA A 179 5.90 -13.18 12.68
C ALA A 179 6.11 -14.01 11.41
N ALA A 180 6.85 -13.45 10.46
CA ALA A 180 7.22 -14.13 9.22
C ALA A 180 8.66 -13.78 8.82
N GLU A 181 9.30 -14.66 8.07
CA GLU A 181 10.66 -14.42 7.57
C GLU A 181 10.60 -13.68 6.22
N ARG A 182 11.34 -12.59 6.10
CA ARG A 182 11.45 -11.74 4.91
C ARG A 182 12.91 -11.38 4.68
N ASN A 183 13.48 -11.76 3.54
CA ASN A 183 14.86 -11.42 3.17
C ASN A 183 15.90 -11.76 4.26
N GLY A 184 15.75 -12.91 4.93
CA GLY A 184 16.63 -13.34 6.02
C GLY A 184 16.43 -12.64 7.37
N ARG A 185 15.40 -11.80 7.51
CA ARG A 185 15.02 -11.13 8.75
C ARG A 185 13.65 -11.58 9.23
N LEU A 186 13.48 -11.73 10.54
CA LEU A 186 12.17 -11.93 11.14
C LEU A 186 11.41 -10.60 11.18
N VAL A 187 10.22 -10.55 10.60
CA VAL A 187 9.34 -9.39 10.56
C VAL A 187 8.10 -9.68 11.40
N LEU A 188 7.78 -8.78 12.32
CA LEU A 188 6.66 -8.90 13.24
C LEU A 188 5.37 -8.37 12.61
N THR A 189 4.23 -8.86 13.07
CA THR A 189 2.93 -8.26 12.73
C THR A 189 2.46 -7.28 13.79
N THR A 190 1.43 -6.48 13.47
CA THR A 190 0.72 -5.64 14.44
C THR A 190 0.24 -6.46 15.64
N THR A 191 -0.28 -7.68 15.45
CA THR A 191 -0.66 -8.58 16.56
C THR A 191 0.48 -8.91 17.51
N ALA A 192 1.70 -9.14 17.01
CA ALA A 192 2.84 -9.43 17.88
C ALA A 192 3.08 -8.27 18.86
N LEU A 193 3.03 -7.04 18.38
CA LEU A 193 3.20 -5.85 19.21
C LEU A 193 2.03 -5.63 20.14
N LEU A 194 0.79 -5.79 19.65
CA LEU A 194 -0.40 -5.57 20.47
C LEU A 194 -0.62 -6.61 21.56
N LEU A 195 -0.09 -7.83 21.42
CA LEU A 195 -0.20 -8.84 22.47
C LEU A 195 1.04 -8.93 23.35
N PHE A 196 2.23 -8.73 22.76
CA PHE A 196 3.50 -9.05 23.42
C PHE A 196 4.49 -7.89 23.42
N GLY A 197 4.16 -6.73 22.87
CA GLY A 197 5.07 -5.58 22.79
C GLY A 197 5.32 -4.93 24.15
N LYS A 198 6.56 -4.52 24.42
CA LYS A 198 6.92 -3.74 25.61
C LYS A 198 6.30 -2.34 25.59
N ARG A 199 6.25 -1.72 24.41
CA ARG A 199 5.69 -0.36 24.16
C ARG A 199 5.06 -0.28 22.77
N PRO A 200 3.92 -0.94 22.52
CA PRO A 200 3.35 -1.06 21.18
C PRO A 200 3.03 0.29 20.52
N GLN A 201 2.65 1.31 21.29
CA GLN A 201 2.33 2.65 20.76
C GLN A 201 3.53 3.38 20.14
N GLN A 202 4.77 2.93 20.39
CA GLN A 202 5.95 3.43 19.67
C GLN A 202 5.85 3.15 18.16
N PHE A 203 5.20 2.04 17.79
CA PHE A 203 5.00 1.63 16.39
C PHE A 203 3.56 1.84 15.92
N LEU A 204 2.60 1.79 16.87
CA LEU A 204 1.16 1.78 16.62
C LEU A 204 0.46 2.92 17.38
N SER A 205 0.79 4.17 17.05
CA SER A 205 0.47 5.36 17.88
C SER A 205 -1.02 5.61 18.14
N TYR A 206 -1.92 5.02 17.35
CA TYR A 206 -3.37 5.18 17.50
C TYR A 206 -4.08 3.98 18.13
N THR A 207 -3.32 3.02 18.67
CA THR A 207 -3.89 1.85 19.36
C THR A 207 -4.10 2.16 20.84
N MET A 208 -5.37 2.27 21.24
CA MET A 208 -5.79 2.54 22.62
C MET A 208 -7.25 2.10 22.83
N VAL A 209 -7.62 1.88 24.09
CA VAL A 209 -9.02 1.86 24.51
C VAL A 209 -9.33 3.21 25.15
N ARG A 210 -10.43 3.85 24.72
CA ARG A 210 -10.86 5.13 25.28
C ARG A 210 -12.25 4.98 25.89
N ILE A 211 -12.34 5.31 27.17
CA ILE A 211 -13.58 5.33 27.94
C ILE A 211 -13.91 6.78 28.28
N ALA A 212 -15.15 7.16 28.01
CA ALA A 212 -15.64 8.51 28.23
C ALA A 212 -16.99 8.45 28.95
N ARG A 213 -17.08 9.13 30.08
CA ARG A 213 -18.33 9.31 30.83
C ARG A 213 -18.94 10.66 30.48
N PHE A 214 -20.19 10.65 30.03
CA PHE A 214 -20.94 11.85 29.66
C PHE A 214 -22.12 12.10 30.59
N GLN A 215 -22.53 13.36 30.71
CA GLN A 215 -23.77 13.74 31.39
C GLN A 215 -24.93 13.63 30.40
N GLY A 216 -25.89 12.74 30.72
CA GLY A 216 -27.01 12.45 29.83
C GLY A 216 -26.63 11.48 28.72
N THR A 217 -27.32 11.57 27.58
CA THR A 217 -27.17 10.63 26.44
C THR A 217 -26.47 11.27 25.24
N THR A 218 -25.97 12.50 25.37
CA THR A 218 -25.28 13.21 24.29
C THR A 218 -23.80 13.41 24.63
N PRO A 219 -22.89 13.38 23.62
CA PRO A 219 -21.45 13.52 23.84
C PRO A 219 -20.99 14.96 24.12
N LEU A 220 -21.91 15.85 24.52
CA LEU A 220 -21.65 17.29 24.64
C LEU A 220 -21.06 17.67 26.01
N ASN A 221 -21.50 16.99 27.07
CA ASN A 221 -21.11 17.31 28.44
C ASN A 221 -20.25 16.18 28.99
N PHE A 222 -18.93 16.39 28.96
CA PHE A 222 -17.94 15.43 29.38
C PHE A 222 -17.75 15.46 30.90
N ILE A 223 -17.88 14.31 31.57
CA ILE A 223 -17.63 14.17 33.02
C ILE A 223 -16.22 13.68 33.27
N ASP A 224 -15.81 12.60 32.60
CA ASP A 224 -14.53 11.93 32.88
C ASP A 224 -14.00 11.09 31.71
N ARG A 225 -12.67 10.98 31.61
CA ARG A 225 -11.94 10.29 30.54
C ARG A 225 -10.91 9.34 31.10
N LEU A 226 -10.86 8.15 30.52
CA LEU A 226 -9.73 7.24 30.65
C LEU A 226 -9.26 6.81 29.25
N ASP A 227 -7.97 7.01 28.97
CA ASP A 227 -7.31 6.48 27.78
C ASP A 227 -6.32 5.41 28.25
N CYS A 228 -6.59 4.15 27.90
CA CYS A 228 -5.77 3.00 28.27
C CYS A 228 -4.80 2.67 27.14
N PHE A 229 -3.53 2.47 27.49
CA PHE A 229 -2.44 2.19 26.55
C PHE A 229 -1.73 0.88 26.90
N GLY A 230 -0.70 0.50 26.12
CA GLY A 230 0.00 -0.77 26.30
C GLY A 230 -0.49 -1.85 25.35
N THR A 231 -0.36 -3.11 25.74
CA THR A 231 -0.88 -4.27 25.02
C THR A 231 -2.40 -4.39 25.17
N LEU A 232 -3.06 -5.16 24.31
CA LEU A 232 -4.51 -5.38 24.39
C LEU A 232 -4.97 -5.92 25.75
N PRO A 233 -4.30 -6.91 26.38
CA PRO A 233 -4.66 -7.33 27.73
C PRO A 233 -4.52 -6.20 28.76
N GLU A 234 -3.44 -5.43 28.73
CA GLU A 234 -3.24 -4.29 29.63
C GLU A 234 -4.33 -3.23 29.44
N MET A 235 -4.67 -2.90 28.19
CA MET A 235 -5.76 -1.95 27.89
C MET A 235 -7.12 -2.44 28.40
N ILE A 236 -7.36 -3.76 28.39
CA ILE A 236 -8.62 -4.35 28.87
C ILE A 236 -8.65 -4.36 30.41
N ASP A 237 -7.53 -4.68 31.06
CA ASP A 237 -7.43 -4.71 32.51
C ASP A 237 -7.48 -3.31 33.14
N GLU A 238 -7.00 -2.29 32.43
CA GLU A 238 -7.04 -0.88 32.84
C GLU A 238 -8.42 -0.23 32.62
N ALA A 239 -9.21 -0.75 31.67
CA ALA A 239 -10.50 -0.20 31.24
C ALA A 239 -11.68 -0.55 32.17
#